data_AF-A0A954S430-F1
#
_entry.id   AF-A0A954S430-F1
#
_cell.length_a   1.000
_cell.length_b   1.000
_cell.length_c   1.000
_cell.angle_alpha   90.00
_cell.angle_beta   90.00
_cell.angle_gamma   90.00
#
_symmetry.space_group_name_H-M   'P 1'
#
loop_
_entity.id
_entity.type
_entity.pdbx_description
1 polymer ?
#
loop_
_entity_poly.entity_id
_entity_poly.type
_entity_poly.pdbx_seq_one_letter_code
_entity_poly.pdbx_strand_id
1 'polypeptide(L)'
;NNKPEIAMIMVGTNDISGGSVPKSYEADLEKVVEKCLAAHCVPILNTIPPRRGREKAVREINQIIKSTAKKNHIPLVDYHAETLKRRPNDSWQGTLISKDGVHPTGGKTNVYTEENLKNCGYALRNWLNFLAVREVYFRVLHTKDDNSRGG
;
A
#
# COMPACT_ATOMS: atom_id res chain seq x y z
N ASN A 1 -1.41 10.55 24.64
CA ASN A 1 -1.42 11.30 23.37
C ASN A 1 -0.41 10.71 22.42
N ASN A 2 -0.82 9.79 21.55
CA ASN A 2 0.06 9.24 20.52
C ASN A 2 -0.06 10.10 19.26
N LYS A 3 1.07 10.63 18.77
CA LYS A 3 1.16 11.38 17.50
C LYS A 3 2.10 10.61 16.57
N PRO A 4 1.56 9.75 15.68
CA PRO A 4 2.40 8.95 14.79
C PRO A 4 3.04 9.83 13.72
N GLU A 5 4.32 9.58 13.39
CA GLU A 5 5.04 10.30 12.33
C GLU A 5 4.68 9.78 10.92
N ILE A 6 4.21 8.54 10.83
CA ILE A 6 3.85 7.86 9.56
C ILE A 6 2.52 7.12 9.72
N ALA A 7 1.66 7.20 8.70
CA ALA A 7 0.44 6.42 8.59
C ALA A 7 0.42 5.58 7.30
N MET A 8 0.43 4.25 7.42
CA MET A 8 0.23 3.36 6.28
C MET A 8 -1.26 3.17 6.02
N ILE A 9 -1.75 3.54 4.83
CA ILE A 9 -3.17 3.58 4.51
C ILE A 9 -3.45 2.65 3.34
N MET A 10 -4.22 1.59 3.59
CA MET A 10 -4.80 0.71 2.58
C MET A 10 -6.30 0.62 2.83
N VAL A 11 -7.10 1.37 2.07
CA VAL A 11 -8.56 1.41 2.15
C VAL A 11 -9.13 1.36 0.72
N GLY A 12 -10.29 0.74 0.53
CA GLY A 12 -10.90 0.59 -0.79
C GLY A 12 -11.38 -0.83 -1.11
N THR A 13 -10.81 -1.87 -0.48
CA THR A 13 -11.20 -3.26 -0.79
C THR A 13 -12.68 -3.50 -0.52
N ASN A 14 -13.21 -2.98 0.58
CA ASN A 14 -14.61 -3.14 0.95
C ASN A 14 -15.54 -2.26 0.11
N ASP A 15 -15.10 -1.06 -0.23
CA ASP A 15 -15.81 -0.06 -1.03
C ASP A 15 -16.24 -0.63 -2.39
N ILE A 16 -15.40 -1.45 -3.00
CA ILE A 16 -15.69 -2.09 -4.29
C ILE A 16 -16.47 -3.41 -4.18
N SER A 17 -16.98 -3.78 -3.01
CA SER A 17 -17.71 -5.04 -2.84
C SER A 17 -18.96 -5.13 -3.70
N GLY A 18 -19.57 -3.99 -4.05
CA GLY A 18 -20.69 -3.90 -5.00
C GLY A 18 -20.30 -4.00 -6.48
N GLY A 19 -18.99 -4.02 -6.80
CA GLY A 19 -18.50 -4.10 -8.19
C GLY A 19 -18.22 -2.76 -8.86
N SER A 20 -18.37 -1.64 -8.15
CA SER A 20 -18.05 -0.30 -8.60
C SER A 20 -17.41 0.51 -7.48
N VAL A 21 -16.71 1.58 -7.85
CA VAL A 21 -16.16 2.52 -6.88
C VAL A 21 -17.24 3.51 -6.44
N PRO A 22 -17.46 3.74 -5.13
CA PRO A 22 -18.36 4.78 -4.66
C PRO A 22 -17.93 6.16 -5.14
N LYS A 23 -18.89 7.01 -5.53
CA LYS A 23 -18.61 8.39 -5.99
C LYS A 23 -17.87 9.24 -4.95
N SER A 24 -18.05 8.94 -3.65
CA SER A 24 -17.39 9.69 -2.58
C SER A 24 -15.95 9.25 -2.31
N TYR A 25 -15.52 8.10 -2.83
CA TYR A 25 -14.27 7.47 -2.43
C TYR A 25 -13.04 8.39 -2.60
N GLU A 26 -12.94 9.08 -3.73
CA GLU A 26 -11.83 10.00 -3.99
C GLU A 26 -11.81 11.16 -2.98
N ALA A 27 -12.93 11.84 -2.80
CA ALA A 27 -13.04 12.96 -1.85
C ALA A 27 -12.79 12.51 -0.40
N ASP A 28 -13.22 11.30 -0.03
CA ASP A 28 -13.00 10.77 1.31
C ASP A 28 -11.54 10.33 1.53
N LEU A 29 -10.89 9.77 0.50
CA LEU A 29 -9.46 9.47 0.54
C LEU A 29 -8.62 10.76 0.64
N GLU A 30 -8.98 11.82 -0.10
CA GLU A 30 -8.34 13.12 0.00
C GLU A 30 -8.42 13.68 1.42
N LYS A 31 -9.61 13.64 2.06
CA LYS A 31 -9.75 14.08 3.47
C LYS A 31 -8.88 13.29 4.43
N VAL A 32 -8.69 11.98 4.21
CA VAL A 32 -7.78 11.16 5.04
C VAL A 32 -6.35 11.66 4.89
N VAL A 33 -5.89 11.88 3.66
CA VAL A 33 -4.55 12.42 3.37
C VAL A 33 -4.36 13.79 4.00
N GLU A 34 -5.30 14.72 3.81
CA GLU A 34 -5.28 16.06 4.39
C GLU A 34 -5.17 16.03 5.90
N LYS A 35 -5.95 15.16 6.57
CA LYS A 35 -5.90 15.00 8.02
C LYS A 35 -4.56 14.48 8.52
N CYS A 36 -3.93 13.53 7.81
CA CYS A 36 -2.59 13.06 8.14
C CYS A 36 -1.57 14.20 8.04
N LEU A 37 -1.56 14.92 6.91
CA LEU A 37 -0.62 16.03 6.68
C LEU A 37 -0.80 17.16 7.69
N ALA A 38 -2.04 17.55 8.00
CA ALA A 38 -2.35 18.55 9.02
C ALA A 38 -1.92 18.14 10.43
N ALA A 39 -1.81 16.82 10.69
CA ALA A 39 -1.32 16.27 11.95
C ALA A 39 0.21 16.09 11.97
N HIS A 40 0.94 16.56 10.95
CA HIS A 40 2.37 16.31 10.76
C HIS A 40 2.71 14.80 10.71
N CYS A 41 1.82 14.01 10.12
CA CYS A 41 1.96 12.57 9.93
C CYS A 41 2.08 12.29 8.43
N VAL A 42 3.16 11.66 7.98
CA VAL A 42 3.38 11.33 6.57
C VAL A 42 2.48 10.15 6.16
N PRO A 43 1.47 10.35 5.28
CA PRO A 43 0.66 9.24 4.79
C PRO A 43 1.42 8.45 3.71
N ILE A 44 1.39 7.12 3.80
CA ILE A 44 1.85 6.20 2.76
C ILE A 44 0.64 5.47 2.22
N LEU A 45 0.19 5.82 1.00
CA LEU A 45 -0.93 5.12 0.37
C LEU A 45 -0.49 3.77 -0.17
N ASN A 46 -1.36 2.77 -0.08
CA ASN A 46 -1.18 1.46 -0.67
C ASN A 46 -2.30 1.18 -1.67
N THR A 47 -1.98 0.65 -2.85
CA THR A 47 -3.02 0.09 -3.73
C THR A 47 -3.63 -1.17 -3.09
N ILE A 48 -4.91 -1.41 -3.35
CA ILE A 48 -5.58 -2.64 -2.91
C ILE A 48 -5.13 -3.82 -3.78
N PRO A 49 -5.05 -5.05 -3.25
CA PRO A 49 -4.65 -6.21 -4.04
C PRO A 49 -5.65 -6.54 -5.16
N PRO A 50 -5.27 -7.41 -6.11
CA PRO A 50 -6.23 -8.05 -7.01
C PRO A 50 -7.35 -8.73 -6.22
N ARG A 51 -8.58 -8.66 -6.75
CA ARG A 51 -9.77 -9.25 -6.16
C ARG A 51 -10.57 -9.95 -7.24
N ARG A 52 -10.88 -11.24 -7.03
CA ARG A 52 -11.60 -12.06 -8.01
C ARG A 52 -12.98 -11.48 -8.31
N GLY A 53 -13.31 -11.34 -9.59
CA GLY A 53 -14.61 -10.85 -10.08
C GLY A 53 -14.84 -9.36 -9.84
N ARG A 54 -13.78 -8.60 -9.53
CA ARG A 54 -13.82 -7.16 -9.25
C ARG A 54 -12.73 -6.39 -10.00
N GLU A 55 -12.18 -6.95 -11.06
CA GLU A 55 -10.99 -6.47 -11.78
C GLU A 55 -11.17 -5.04 -12.30
N LYS A 56 -12.36 -4.71 -12.83
CA LYS A 56 -12.69 -3.35 -13.27
C LYS A 56 -12.65 -2.36 -12.11
N ALA A 57 -13.35 -2.64 -11.03
CA ALA A 57 -13.41 -1.76 -9.85
C ALA A 57 -12.05 -1.64 -9.15
N VAL A 58 -11.26 -2.72 -9.10
CA VAL A 58 -9.87 -2.71 -8.61
C VAL A 58 -9.02 -1.76 -9.46
N ARG A 59 -9.15 -1.79 -10.78
CA ARG A 59 -8.44 -0.86 -11.68
C ARG A 59 -8.81 0.59 -11.41
N GLU A 60 -10.11 0.88 -11.35
CA GLU A 60 -10.64 2.22 -11.13
C GLU A 60 -10.20 2.79 -9.77
N ILE A 61 -10.35 2.02 -8.69
CA ILE A 61 -10.00 2.50 -7.35
C ILE A 61 -8.49 2.65 -7.16
N ASN A 62 -7.68 1.73 -7.72
CA ASN A 62 -6.23 1.86 -7.67
C ASN A 62 -5.73 3.04 -8.53
N GLN A 63 -6.44 3.41 -9.59
CA GLN A 63 -6.12 4.63 -10.35
C GLN A 63 -6.39 5.89 -9.51
N ILE A 64 -7.48 5.92 -8.73
CA ILE A 64 -7.76 7.01 -7.79
C ILE A 64 -6.65 7.09 -6.74
N ILE A 65 -6.32 5.98 -6.06
CA ILE A 65 -5.25 5.93 -5.05
C ILE A 65 -3.92 6.47 -5.60
N LYS A 66 -3.53 6.03 -6.81
CA LYS A 66 -2.31 6.49 -7.49
C LYS A 66 -2.36 7.99 -7.81
N SER A 67 -3.50 8.46 -8.31
CA SER A 67 -3.69 9.87 -8.66
C SER A 67 -3.66 10.76 -7.42
N THR A 68 -4.32 10.35 -6.33
CA THR A 68 -4.28 11.05 -5.04
C THR A 68 -2.86 11.10 -4.47
N ALA A 69 -2.12 9.99 -4.51
CA ALA A 69 -0.73 9.97 -4.05
C ALA A 69 0.15 10.95 -4.85
N LYS A 70 0.01 10.94 -6.18
CA LYS A 70 0.73 11.83 -7.09
C LYS A 70 0.36 13.30 -6.86
N LYS A 71 -0.93 13.62 -6.78
CA LYS A 71 -1.46 14.98 -6.58
C LYS A 71 -0.95 15.60 -5.28
N ASN A 72 -0.86 14.81 -4.22
CA ASN A 72 -0.42 15.27 -2.90
C ASN A 72 1.10 15.11 -2.67
N HIS A 73 1.85 14.59 -3.65
CA HIS A 73 3.29 14.32 -3.53
C HIS A 73 3.65 13.43 -2.33
N ILE A 74 2.82 12.42 -2.05
CA ILE A 74 3.02 11.49 -0.92
C ILE A 74 3.47 10.11 -1.39
N PRO A 75 4.18 9.34 -0.54
CA PRO A 75 4.63 7.99 -0.89
C PRO A 75 3.48 7.03 -1.26
N LEU A 76 3.77 6.14 -2.22
CA LEU A 76 2.87 5.08 -2.66
C LEU A 76 3.56 3.72 -2.62
N VAL A 77 2.87 2.72 -2.07
CA VAL A 77 3.21 1.29 -2.21
C VAL A 77 2.24 0.64 -3.19
N ASP A 78 2.71 0.27 -4.38
CA ASP A 78 1.87 -0.41 -5.38
C ASP A 78 1.81 -1.93 -5.15
N TYR A 79 1.14 -2.34 -4.07
CA TYR A 79 0.97 -3.75 -3.72
C TYR A 79 0.25 -4.56 -4.81
N HIS A 80 -0.70 -3.94 -5.51
CA HIS A 80 -1.37 -4.54 -6.66
C HIS A 80 -0.38 -4.93 -7.77
N ALA A 81 0.43 -3.97 -8.24
CA ALA A 81 1.40 -4.23 -9.31
C ALA A 81 2.43 -5.28 -8.89
N GLU A 82 2.93 -5.21 -7.65
CA GLU A 82 3.91 -6.16 -7.14
C GLU A 82 3.33 -7.58 -6.98
N THR A 83 2.02 -7.70 -6.72
CA THR A 83 1.30 -8.97 -6.72
C THR A 83 1.23 -9.56 -8.12
N LEU A 84 0.75 -8.78 -9.11
CA LEU A 84 0.60 -9.24 -10.50
C LEU A 84 1.95 -9.56 -11.15
N LYS A 85 3.00 -8.79 -10.85
CA LYS A 85 4.36 -9.03 -11.34
C LYS A 85 4.90 -10.39 -10.90
N ARG A 86 4.64 -10.80 -9.65
CA ARG A 86 5.12 -12.07 -9.10
C ARG A 86 4.25 -13.26 -9.49
N ARG A 87 2.96 -13.01 -9.71
CA ARG A 87 1.96 -14.02 -10.01
C ARG A 87 1.00 -13.52 -11.10
N PRO A 88 1.43 -13.55 -12.38
CA PRO A 88 0.61 -13.11 -13.51
C PRO A 88 -0.50 -14.12 -13.84
N ASN A 89 -1.40 -13.76 -14.77
CA ASN A 89 -2.43 -14.65 -15.33
C ASN A 89 -3.28 -15.35 -14.26
N ASP A 90 -3.73 -14.60 -13.27
CA ASP A 90 -4.54 -15.08 -12.14
C ASP A 90 -3.91 -16.15 -11.24
N SER A 91 -2.63 -16.48 -11.46
CA SER A 91 -1.87 -17.36 -10.56
C SER A 91 -1.66 -16.76 -9.18
N TRP A 92 -2.00 -15.48 -8.97
CA TRP A 92 -2.02 -14.82 -7.66
C TRP A 92 -3.12 -15.40 -6.76
N GLN A 93 -4.17 -15.97 -7.35
CA GLN A 93 -5.25 -16.61 -6.63
C GLN A 93 -4.81 -17.97 -6.07
N GLY A 94 -5.06 -18.19 -4.78
CA GLY A 94 -4.58 -19.35 -4.05
C GLY A 94 -3.08 -19.31 -3.70
N THR A 95 -2.34 -18.27 -4.10
CA THR A 95 -0.91 -18.09 -3.76
C THR A 95 -0.70 -16.83 -2.94
N LEU A 96 -0.78 -15.63 -3.53
CA LEU A 96 -0.62 -14.35 -2.83
C LEU A 96 -1.94 -13.84 -2.26
N ILE A 97 -3.06 -14.15 -2.91
CA ILE A 97 -4.41 -13.93 -2.41
C ILE A 97 -5.04 -15.29 -2.15
N SER A 98 -5.76 -15.41 -1.05
CA SER A 98 -6.36 -16.65 -0.61
C SER A 98 -7.43 -17.15 -1.58
N LYS A 99 -7.92 -18.37 -1.35
CA LYS A 99 -8.96 -18.99 -2.19
C LYS A 99 -10.30 -18.26 -2.11
N ASP A 100 -10.52 -17.42 -1.09
CA ASP A 100 -11.68 -16.51 -1.06
C ASP A 100 -11.62 -15.44 -2.16
N GLY A 101 -10.43 -15.17 -2.71
CA GLY A 101 -10.21 -14.18 -3.76
C GLY A 101 -10.21 -12.74 -3.28
N VAL A 102 -10.05 -12.49 -1.98
CA VAL A 102 -10.10 -11.16 -1.35
C VAL A 102 -8.89 -10.91 -0.45
N HIS A 103 -8.55 -11.85 0.44
CA HIS A 103 -7.55 -11.62 1.48
C HIS A 103 -6.16 -12.10 1.06
N PRO A 104 -5.07 -11.39 1.41
CA PRO A 104 -3.71 -11.92 1.27
C PRO A 104 -3.54 -13.26 2.01
N THR A 105 -2.70 -14.15 1.49
CA THR A 105 -2.38 -15.41 2.16
C THR A 105 -1.43 -15.24 3.34
N GLY A 106 -1.64 -16.06 4.37
CA GLY A 106 -0.74 -16.25 5.52
C GLY A 106 0.42 -17.19 5.24
N GLY A 107 1.09 -17.64 6.30
CA GLY A 107 2.27 -18.51 6.23
C GLY A 107 3.46 -17.90 6.97
N LYS A 108 4.65 -17.96 6.37
CA LYS A 108 5.89 -17.37 6.93
C LYS A 108 5.90 -15.86 6.69
N THR A 109 5.08 -15.10 7.43
CA THR A 109 4.83 -13.67 7.17
C THR A 109 6.01 -12.73 7.43
N ASN A 110 7.07 -13.22 8.08
CA ASN A 110 8.30 -12.50 8.42
C ASN A 110 9.55 -13.04 7.67
N VAL A 111 9.37 -13.92 6.68
CA VAL A 111 10.47 -14.44 5.86
C VAL A 111 10.43 -13.77 4.49
N TYR A 112 11.42 -12.96 4.15
CA TYR A 112 11.39 -12.12 2.94
C TYR A 112 12.28 -12.64 1.81
N THR A 113 12.40 -13.96 1.67
CA THR A 113 13.09 -14.57 0.51
C THR A 113 12.28 -14.37 -0.77
N GLU A 114 12.93 -14.31 -1.93
CA GLU A 114 12.25 -14.14 -3.21
C GLU A 114 11.13 -15.17 -3.43
N GLU A 115 11.37 -16.41 -3.01
CA GLU A 115 10.37 -17.48 -3.11
C GLU A 115 9.18 -17.23 -2.17
N ASN A 116 9.41 -16.87 -0.91
CA ASN A 116 8.29 -16.64 0.01
C ASN A 116 7.48 -15.40 -0.39
N LEU A 117 8.12 -14.38 -0.96
CA LEU A 117 7.44 -13.18 -1.48
C LEU A 117 6.55 -13.48 -2.72
N LYS A 118 6.69 -14.65 -3.35
CA LYS A 118 5.79 -15.13 -4.41
C LYS A 118 4.64 -16.01 -3.87
N ASN A 119 4.68 -16.41 -2.60
CA ASN A 119 3.77 -17.42 -2.03
C ASN A 119 3.04 -16.98 -0.75
N CYS A 120 3.46 -15.89 -0.12
CA CYS A 120 2.84 -15.37 1.09
C CYS A 120 2.46 -13.91 0.89
N GLY A 121 1.15 -13.65 0.74
CA GLY A 121 0.61 -12.33 0.48
C GLY A 121 0.95 -11.32 1.58
N TYR A 122 0.85 -11.72 2.85
CA TYR A 122 1.22 -10.86 3.97
C TYR A 122 2.72 -10.59 4.03
N ALA A 123 3.58 -11.56 3.72
CA ALA A 123 5.04 -11.31 3.67
C ALA A 123 5.38 -10.26 2.60
N LEU A 124 4.77 -10.36 1.40
CA LEU A 124 4.94 -9.37 0.35
C LEU A 124 4.46 -7.98 0.77
N ARG A 125 3.25 -7.88 1.35
CA ARG A 125 2.71 -6.61 1.84
C ARG A 125 3.61 -5.97 2.90
N ASN A 126 4.05 -6.76 3.88
CA ASN A 126 4.91 -6.31 4.97
C ASN A 126 6.26 -5.81 4.44
N TRP A 127 6.88 -6.57 3.53
CA TRP A 127 8.16 -6.21 2.94
C TRP A 127 8.09 -4.87 2.20
N LEU A 128 7.08 -4.69 1.32
CA LEU A 128 6.93 -3.46 0.56
C LEU A 128 6.68 -2.25 1.46
N ASN A 129 5.86 -2.39 2.49
CA ASN A 129 5.62 -1.32 3.46
C ASN A 129 6.87 -1.00 4.28
N PHE A 130 7.65 -2.01 4.69
CA PHE A 130 8.94 -1.79 5.34
C PHE A 130 9.90 -0.99 4.46
N LEU A 131 10.00 -1.31 3.16
CA LEU A 131 10.84 -0.55 2.22
C LEU A 131 10.41 0.93 2.14
N ALA A 132 9.10 1.19 2.05
CA ALA A 132 8.57 2.55 1.99
C ALA A 132 8.80 3.33 3.29
N VAL A 133 8.54 2.71 4.44
CA VAL A 133 8.82 3.32 5.75
C VAL A 133 10.31 3.61 5.90
N ARG A 134 11.19 2.68 5.49
CA ARG A 134 12.64 2.89 5.52
C ARG A 134 13.06 4.10 4.67
N GLU A 135 12.46 4.25 3.49
CA GLU A 135 12.75 5.40 2.63
C GLU A 135 12.30 6.73 3.26
N VAL A 136 11.08 6.80 3.79
CA VAL A 136 10.57 7.98 4.50
C VAL A 136 11.44 8.30 5.72
N TYR A 137 11.82 7.28 6.49
CA TYR A 137 12.65 7.44 7.69
C TYR A 137 13.97 8.13 7.35
N PHE A 138 14.72 7.63 6.37
CA PHE A 138 16.05 8.19 6.05
C PHE A 138 16.03 9.47 5.20
N ARG A 139 14.93 9.75 4.49
CA ARG A 139 14.84 10.92 3.59
C ARG A 139 14.06 12.08 4.16
N VAL A 140 13.25 11.85 5.19
CA VAL A 140 12.33 12.87 5.73
C VAL A 140 12.51 13.03 7.24
N LEU A 141 12.46 11.93 8.00
CA LEU A 141 12.44 12.01 9.47
C LEU A 141 13.84 12.12 10.08
N HIS A 142 14.79 11.37 9.53
CA HIS A 142 16.18 11.30 9.96
C HIS A 142 17.09 11.43 8.73
N THR A 143 16.98 12.56 8.05
CA THR A 143 17.95 12.94 7.03
C THR A 143 19.34 12.89 7.64
N LYS A 144 20.29 12.26 6.94
CA LYS A 144 21.70 12.38 7.33
C LYS A 144 22.09 13.84 7.13
N ASP A 145 22.05 14.62 8.19
CA ASP A 145 22.85 15.83 8.25
C ASP A 145 24.31 15.38 8.28
N ASP A 146 25.02 15.56 7.16
CA ASP A 146 26.47 15.68 7.15
C ASP A 146 26.85 16.91 7.99
N ASN A 147 26.79 16.75 9.31
CA ASN A 147 27.55 17.57 10.26
C ASN A 147 28.97 17.00 10.38
N SER A 148 29.62 16.74 9.25
CA SER A 148 31.08 16.83 9.13
C SER A 148 31.50 18.30 9.03
N ARG A 149 31.05 19.10 10.00
CA ARG A 149 31.56 20.42 10.34
C ARG A 149 31.72 20.46 11.86
N GLY A 150 32.90 20.09 12.34
CA GLY A 150 33.30 20.27 13.73
C GLY A 150 34.24 19.18 14.23
N GLY A 151 35.55 19.43 14.10
CA GLY A 151 36.64 18.60 14.61
C GLY A 151 37.90 18.78 13.79
#